data_AF-E0XU19-F1
#
_entry.id   AF-E0XU19-F1
#
_cell.length_a   1.000
_cell.length_b   1.000
_cell.length_c   1.000
_cell.angle_alpha   90.00
_cell.angle_beta   90.00
_cell.angle_gamma   90.00
#
_symmetry.space_group_name_H-M   'P 1'
#
loop_
_entity.id
_entity.type
_entity.pdbx_description
1 polymer ?
#
loop_
_entity_poly.entity_id
_entity_poly.type
_entity_poly.pdbx_seq_one_letter_code
_entity_poly.pdbx_strand_id
1 'polypeptide(L)'
;MFCSRNNSEYNGQYGKKMKKASKTSIPLVSFSSSRERWEPDTERGENIFVYENYTRISPSMELPGLCYGVRIEGVCHHPLLPQNCLAVFSQTEVTAIENIFAVRVQGDFPFVGKWIQKETPEGSLGGRRKVFMVPTPMHVPGSQTSPIASSTHQTLLFKDFASPDKLKVLPVSKVLWKHPLVYVQK
;
A
#
# COMPACT_ATOMS: atom_id res chain seq x y z
N MET A 1 -69.26 40.63 0.30
CA MET A 1 -68.91 39.39 -0.43
C MET A 1 -67.65 38.83 0.24
N PHE A 2 -67.77 37.80 1.06
CA PHE A 2 -66.67 37.17 1.81
C PHE A 2 -66.58 35.67 1.45
N CYS A 3 -65.34 35.15 1.40
CA CYS A 3 -64.83 33.77 1.65
C CYS A 3 -63.66 33.50 0.67
N SER A 4 -62.38 33.41 1.09
CA SER A 4 -61.67 32.40 1.91
C SER A 4 -61.14 31.17 1.13
N ARG A 5 -59.79 31.05 1.16
CA ARG A 5 -58.89 29.86 1.11
C ARG A 5 -58.96 28.87 -0.07
N ASN A 6 -57.78 28.54 -0.63
CA ASN A 6 -57.29 27.16 -0.70
C ASN A 6 -55.76 27.10 -0.84
N ASN A 7 -55.15 26.33 0.07
CA ASN A 7 -53.78 25.83 0.00
C ASN A 7 -53.63 24.82 -1.14
N SER A 8 -52.46 24.75 -1.76
CA SER A 8 -51.89 23.45 -2.15
C SER A 8 -50.37 23.50 -2.04
N GLU A 9 -49.88 22.61 -1.18
CA GLU A 9 -48.49 22.34 -0.89
C GLU A 9 -47.84 21.68 -2.11
N TYR A 10 -46.73 22.24 -2.60
CA TYR A 10 -45.81 21.49 -3.47
C TYR A 10 -44.71 20.89 -2.61
N ASN A 11 -44.97 19.66 -2.15
CA ASN A 11 -43.96 18.77 -1.58
C ASN A 11 -42.97 18.36 -2.68
N GLY A 12 -41.82 19.02 -2.75
CA GLY A 12 -40.67 18.56 -3.50
C GLY A 12 -40.04 17.35 -2.83
N GLN A 13 -40.51 16.14 -3.17
CA GLN A 13 -39.79 14.90 -2.88
C GLN A 13 -38.47 14.91 -3.65
N TYR A 14 -37.38 15.29 -2.97
CA TYR A 14 -36.03 15.00 -3.43
C TYR A 14 -35.87 13.47 -3.47
N GLY A 15 -35.93 12.92 -4.67
CA GLY A 15 -35.57 11.54 -4.96
C GLY A 15 -34.12 11.28 -4.54
N LYS A 16 -33.94 10.76 -3.33
CA LYS A 16 -32.70 10.15 -2.87
C LYS A 16 -32.44 8.96 -3.80
N LYS A 17 -31.62 9.14 -4.84
CA LYS A 17 -31.01 8.01 -5.57
C LYS A 17 -30.20 7.21 -4.55
N MET A 18 -30.81 6.18 -3.96
CA MET A 18 -30.06 5.16 -3.24
C MET A 18 -29.15 4.48 -4.27
N LYS A 19 -27.87 4.86 -4.28
CA LYS A 19 -26.84 4.03 -4.90
C LYS A 19 -26.89 2.68 -4.17
N LYS A 20 -27.49 1.68 -4.81
CA LYS A 20 -27.46 0.28 -4.33
C LYS A 20 -25.99 -0.06 -4.11
N ALA A 21 -25.61 -0.41 -2.88
CA ALA A 21 -24.27 -0.88 -2.60
C ALA A 21 -24.03 -2.14 -3.45
N SER A 22 -23.22 -2.01 -4.50
CA SER A 22 -22.79 -3.13 -5.34
C SER A 22 -21.93 -4.04 -4.48
N LYS A 23 -22.45 -5.23 -4.19
CA LYS A 23 -21.67 -6.27 -3.53
C LYS A 23 -20.76 -6.90 -4.58
N THR A 24 -19.46 -6.84 -4.36
CA THR A 24 -18.44 -7.44 -5.23
C THR A 24 -17.79 -8.61 -4.51
N SER A 25 -17.50 -9.69 -5.24
CA SER A 25 -16.77 -10.85 -4.71
C SER A 25 -15.30 -10.71 -5.06
N ILE A 26 -14.41 -10.89 -4.09
CA ILE A 26 -12.95 -10.87 -4.30
C ILE A 26 -12.32 -12.12 -3.67
N PRO A 27 -11.20 -12.64 -4.22
CA PRO A 27 -10.44 -13.71 -3.59
C PRO A 27 -9.96 -13.30 -2.20
N LEU A 28 -9.89 -14.25 -1.28
CA LEU A 28 -9.37 -14.07 0.08
C LEU A 28 -8.06 -14.85 0.22
N VAL A 29 -7.01 -14.14 0.61
CA VAL A 29 -5.65 -14.66 0.73
C VAL A 29 -5.19 -14.53 2.19
N SER A 30 -4.47 -15.54 2.68
CA SER A 30 -3.82 -15.50 3.99
C SER A 30 -2.32 -15.28 3.84
N PHE A 31 -1.75 -14.43 4.70
CA PHE A 31 -0.30 -14.26 4.85
C PHE A 31 0.27 -15.06 6.03
N SER A 32 -0.53 -15.94 6.64
CA SER A 32 -0.08 -16.75 7.79
C SER A 32 1.00 -17.77 7.39
N SER A 33 2.00 -17.91 8.27
CA SER A 33 3.08 -18.89 8.16
C SER A 33 2.67 -20.32 8.50
N SER A 34 1.40 -20.56 8.89
CA SER A 34 0.87 -21.87 9.27
C SER A 34 0.80 -22.91 8.13
N ARG A 35 1.20 -22.56 6.91
CA ARG A 35 1.54 -23.54 5.87
C ARG A 35 2.94 -24.09 6.15
N GLU A 36 3.01 -25.19 6.90
CA GLU A 36 4.23 -25.95 7.27
C GLU A 36 5.08 -26.51 6.11
N ARG A 37 4.83 -26.13 4.85
CA ARG A 37 5.62 -26.61 3.72
C ARG A 37 5.71 -25.54 2.64
N TRP A 38 6.58 -24.55 2.86
CA TRP A 38 7.07 -23.71 1.79
C TRP A 38 8.49 -24.16 1.47
N GLU A 39 8.64 -24.93 0.40
CA GLU A 39 9.94 -25.03 -0.25
C GLU A 39 10.28 -23.67 -0.87
N PRO A 40 11.56 -23.28 -0.94
CA PRO A 40 11.99 -22.09 -1.66
C PRO A 40 11.70 -22.32 -3.15
N ASP A 41 10.46 -22.05 -3.55
CA ASP A 41 10.00 -22.26 -4.91
C ASP A 41 10.89 -21.41 -5.81
N THR A 42 11.70 -22.10 -6.58
CA THR A 42 12.47 -21.51 -7.65
C THR A 42 11.41 -21.13 -8.69
N GLU A 43 11.24 -19.84 -8.93
CA GLU A 43 10.62 -19.26 -10.15
C GLU A 43 9.13 -18.86 -10.17
N ARG A 44 8.29 -19.00 -9.14
CA ARG A 44 6.92 -18.42 -9.23
C ARG A 44 6.38 -17.82 -7.93
N GLY A 45 6.44 -16.48 -7.84
CA GLY A 45 5.92 -15.66 -6.74
C GLY A 45 4.39 -15.67 -6.54
N GLU A 46 3.67 -16.62 -7.15
CA GLU A 46 2.21 -16.62 -7.30
C GLU A 46 1.49 -17.64 -6.39
N ASN A 47 2.21 -18.56 -5.75
CA ASN A 47 1.62 -19.71 -5.03
C ASN A 47 0.81 -19.35 -3.74
N ILE A 48 0.61 -18.06 -3.45
CA ILE A 48 -0.25 -17.59 -2.34
C ILE A 48 -1.71 -17.35 -2.77
N PHE A 49 -1.98 -17.21 -4.06
CA PHE A 49 -3.33 -16.93 -4.56
C PHE A 49 -4.11 -18.23 -4.73
N VAL A 50 -4.64 -18.76 -3.63
CA VAL A 50 -5.62 -19.84 -3.68
C VAL A 50 -6.98 -19.23 -3.97
N TYR A 51 -7.38 -19.23 -5.24
CA TYR A 51 -8.63 -18.64 -5.72
C TYR A 51 -9.88 -19.41 -5.29
N GLU A 52 -9.80 -20.36 -4.36
CA GLU A 52 -10.97 -21.14 -3.90
C GLU A 52 -11.75 -20.40 -2.81
N ASN A 53 -11.10 -19.49 -2.08
CA ASN A 53 -11.73 -18.71 -1.03
C ASN A 53 -12.08 -17.32 -1.54
N TYR A 54 -13.36 -16.96 -1.43
CA TYR A 54 -13.86 -15.64 -1.80
C TYR A 54 -14.59 -14.98 -0.64
N THR A 55 -14.56 -13.66 -0.61
CA THR A 55 -15.34 -12.86 0.33
C THR A 55 -16.11 -11.78 -0.42
N ARG A 56 -17.26 -11.40 0.14
CA ARG A 56 -18.10 -10.33 -0.41
C ARG A 56 -17.80 -9.02 0.30
N ILE A 57 -17.48 -8.02 -0.49
CA ILE A 57 -17.23 -6.66 -0.04
C ILE A 57 -18.28 -5.70 -0.61
N SER A 58 -18.39 -4.51 -0.02
CA SER A 58 -19.28 -3.45 -0.49
C SER A 58 -18.52 -2.13 -0.55
N PRO A 59 -17.58 -2.00 -1.50
CA PRO A 59 -16.76 -0.80 -1.60
C PRO A 59 -17.64 0.39 -1.98
N SER A 60 -17.34 1.56 -1.41
CA SER A 60 -18.02 2.82 -1.74
C SER A 60 -17.56 3.41 -3.09
N MET A 61 -16.48 2.85 -3.64
CA MET A 61 -15.86 3.21 -4.91
C MET A 61 -15.68 1.96 -5.79
N GLU A 62 -15.48 2.17 -7.09
CA GLU A 62 -15.07 1.08 -7.98
C GLU A 62 -13.64 0.65 -7.64
N LEU A 63 -13.42 -0.67 -7.60
CA LEU A 63 -12.10 -1.22 -7.36
C LEU A 63 -11.28 -1.28 -8.65
N PRO A 64 -9.98 -0.96 -8.60
CA PRO A 64 -9.12 -1.03 -9.77
C PRO A 64 -8.76 -2.49 -10.09
N GLY A 65 -8.86 -2.86 -11.36
CA GLY A 65 -8.30 -4.11 -11.91
C GLY A 65 -8.62 -5.36 -11.08
N LEU A 66 -7.61 -6.22 -10.94
CA LEU A 66 -7.68 -7.45 -10.14
C LEU A 66 -7.35 -7.15 -8.67
N CYS A 67 -8.33 -7.33 -7.80
CA CYS A 67 -8.20 -7.11 -6.36
C CYS A 67 -8.32 -8.42 -5.58
N TYR A 68 -7.70 -8.47 -4.40
CA TYR A 68 -7.84 -9.55 -3.43
C TYR A 68 -7.87 -9.01 -2.01
N GLY A 69 -8.49 -9.76 -1.11
CA GLY A 69 -8.63 -9.43 0.30
C GLY A 69 -7.62 -10.18 1.16
N VAL A 70 -7.15 -9.55 2.22
CA VAL A 70 -6.33 -10.16 3.26
C VAL A 70 -6.96 -9.79 4.60
N ARG A 71 -7.24 -10.80 5.43
CA ARG A 71 -7.74 -10.57 6.79
C ARG A 71 -6.57 -10.24 7.69
N ILE A 72 -6.64 -9.10 8.39
CA ILE A 72 -5.64 -8.67 9.35
C ILE A 72 -5.95 -9.33 10.69
N GLU A 73 -5.37 -10.50 10.97
CA GLU A 73 -5.68 -11.28 12.18
C GLU A 73 -4.91 -10.77 13.42
N GLY A 74 -3.71 -10.23 13.22
CA GLY A 74 -2.86 -9.69 14.26
C GLY A 74 -3.17 -8.23 14.63
N VAL A 75 -2.61 -7.78 15.75
CA VAL A 75 -2.63 -6.35 16.11
C VAL A 75 -1.65 -5.62 15.21
N CYS A 76 -2.16 -4.74 14.34
CA CYS A 76 -1.35 -3.84 13.55
C CYS A 76 -1.31 -2.46 14.22
N HIS A 77 -0.13 -1.84 14.28
CA HIS A 77 0.05 -0.49 14.81
C HIS A 77 -0.25 0.58 13.74
N HIS A 78 -1.40 0.46 13.08
CA HIS A 78 -1.84 1.42 12.07
C HIS A 78 -3.36 1.66 12.13
N PRO A 79 -3.85 2.90 12.26
CA PRO A 79 -5.27 3.18 12.52
C PRO A 79 -6.20 2.74 11.37
N LEU A 80 -5.69 2.68 10.14
CA LEU A 80 -6.44 2.18 8.99
C LEU A 80 -6.63 0.66 9.01
N LEU A 81 -5.79 -0.09 9.70
CA LEU A 81 -5.81 -1.56 9.70
C LEU A 81 -6.06 -2.07 11.13
N PRO A 82 -7.28 -1.88 11.66
CA PRO A 82 -7.61 -2.44 12.96
C PRO A 82 -7.62 -3.98 12.89
N GLN A 83 -7.51 -4.61 14.05
CA GLN A 83 -7.58 -6.06 14.15
C GLN A 83 -8.90 -6.58 13.54
N ASN A 84 -8.80 -7.72 12.85
CA ASN A 84 -9.86 -8.43 12.14
C ASN A 84 -10.48 -7.71 10.94
N CYS A 85 -9.93 -6.57 10.51
CA CYS A 85 -10.38 -5.92 9.28
C CYS A 85 -10.00 -6.73 8.03
N LEU A 86 -10.72 -6.46 6.94
CA LEU A 86 -10.39 -6.97 5.62
C LEU A 86 -9.71 -5.84 4.82
N ALA A 87 -8.41 -5.99 4.62
CA ALA A 87 -7.62 -5.12 3.76
C ALA A 87 -7.69 -5.63 2.31
N VAL A 88 -7.98 -4.75 1.36
CA VAL A 88 -8.11 -5.09 -0.06
C VAL A 88 -6.97 -4.44 -0.83
N PHE A 89 -6.22 -5.29 -1.53
CA PHE A 89 -5.04 -4.91 -2.31
C PHE A 89 -5.30 -5.13 -3.80
N SER A 90 -4.74 -4.26 -4.63
CA SER A 90 -4.77 -4.41 -6.09
C SER A 90 -3.50 -5.08 -6.58
N GLN A 91 -3.62 -5.99 -7.54
CA GLN A 91 -2.47 -6.51 -8.29
C GLN A 91 -1.98 -5.54 -9.37
N THR A 92 -2.76 -4.51 -9.69
CA THR A 92 -2.36 -3.45 -10.63
C THR A 92 -1.66 -2.30 -9.90
N GLU A 93 -0.75 -1.65 -10.60
CA GLU A 93 -0.09 -0.45 -10.10
C GLU A 93 -1.08 0.73 -10.08
N VAL A 94 -1.47 1.11 -8.86
CA VAL A 94 -2.31 2.27 -8.56
C VAL A 94 -1.79 2.97 -7.32
N THR A 95 -2.29 4.17 -7.04
CA THR A 95 -1.96 4.90 -5.81
C THR A 95 -2.46 4.13 -4.59
N ALA A 96 -1.54 3.81 -3.68
CA ALA A 96 -1.87 3.17 -2.42
C ALA A 96 -2.47 4.15 -1.40
N ILE A 97 -3.51 3.73 -0.70
CA ILE A 97 -4.02 4.45 0.47
C ILE A 97 -2.92 4.53 1.52
N GLU A 98 -2.57 5.76 1.91
CA GLU A 98 -1.51 6.06 2.88
C GLU A 98 -0.14 5.40 2.61
N ASN A 99 0.17 5.12 1.33
CA ASN A 99 1.38 4.40 0.92
C ASN A 99 1.52 3.02 1.57
N ILE A 100 0.39 2.34 1.83
CA ILE A 100 0.37 1.00 2.40
C ILE A 100 0.39 -0.04 1.27
N PHE A 101 1.27 -1.03 1.41
CA PHE A 101 1.42 -2.10 0.43
C PHE A 101 1.48 -3.46 1.11
N ALA A 102 0.95 -4.47 0.42
CA ALA A 102 1.36 -5.84 0.62
C ALA A 102 2.61 -6.11 -0.23
N VAL A 103 3.64 -6.70 0.35
CA VAL A 103 4.94 -6.90 -0.29
C VAL A 103 5.37 -8.34 -0.12
N ARG A 104 5.83 -8.96 -1.20
CA ARG A 104 6.52 -10.26 -1.14
C ARG A 104 7.95 -10.10 -1.63
N VAL A 105 8.85 -10.66 -0.84
CA VAL A 105 10.29 -10.66 -1.09
C VAL A 105 10.71 -12.11 -1.31
N GLN A 106 11.70 -12.31 -2.18
CA GLN A 106 12.28 -13.63 -2.40
C GLN A 106 12.84 -14.20 -1.09
N GLY A 107 12.41 -15.41 -0.73
CA GLY A 107 12.86 -16.10 0.48
C GLY A 107 12.13 -15.72 1.77
N ASP A 108 11.21 -14.75 1.73
CA ASP A 108 10.45 -14.28 2.90
C ASP A 108 8.93 -14.45 2.70
N PHE A 109 8.20 -14.47 3.82
CA PHE A 109 6.74 -14.41 3.81
C PHE A 109 6.25 -13.01 3.39
N PRO A 110 5.11 -12.92 2.66
CA PRO A 110 4.49 -11.64 2.39
C PRO A 110 4.15 -10.91 3.68
N PHE A 111 4.31 -9.59 3.67
CA PHE A 111 3.96 -8.73 4.80
C PHE A 111 3.22 -7.49 4.33
N VAL A 112 2.55 -6.80 5.26
CA VAL A 112 1.90 -5.51 5.01
C VAL A 112 2.68 -4.42 5.71
N GLY A 113 3.01 -3.36 4.98
CA GLY A 113 3.76 -2.25 5.54
C GLY A 113 3.55 -0.95 4.79
N LYS A 114 3.96 0.15 5.44
CA LYS A 114 3.95 1.48 4.85
C LYS A 114 5.28 1.73 4.14
N TRP A 115 5.22 2.04 2.85
CA TRP A 115 6.38 2.45 2.08
C TRP A 115 6.79 3.87 2.47
N ILE A 116 8.08 4.04 2.78
CA ILE A 116 8.69 5.34 3.08
C ILE A 116 9.53 5.70 1.86
N GLN A 117 9.01 6.58 1.02
CA GLN A 117 9.78 7.14 -0.08
C GLN A 117 10.89 8.00 0.52
N LYS A 118 12.15 7.67 0.21
CA LYS A 118 13.28 8.53 0.56
C LYS A 118 13.16 9.75 -0.36
N GLU A 119 12.96 10.94 0.21
CA GLU A 119 13.08 12.18 -0.57
C GLU A 119 14.43 12.16 -1.27
N THR A 120 14.43 12.28 -2.59
CA THR A 120 15.63 12.65 -3.33
C THR A 120 16.13 13.96 -2.73
N PRO A 121 17.42 14.06 -2.33
CA PRO A 121 17.98 15.30 -1.82
C PRO A 121 18.22 16.28 -2.98
N GLU A 122 17.14 16.73 -3.61
CA GLU A 122 17.13 17.80 -4.59
C GLU A 122 16.01 18.76 -4.19
N GLY A 123 16.31 19.71 -3.29
CA GLY A 123 15.38 20.82 -3.05
C GLY A 123 15.23 21.36 -1.63
N SER A 124 16.19 21.19 -0.70
CA SER A 124 16.23 22.02 0.52
C SER A 124 17.27 23.14 0.38
N LEU A 125 17.00 24.07 -0.53
CA LEU A 125 17.59 25.42 -0.49
C LEU A 125 17.04 26.14 0.74
N GLY A 126 17.70 25.99 1.88
CA GLY A 126 17.30 26.71 3.08
C GLY A 126 17.88 26.17 4.39
N GLY A 127 19.20 26.29 4.58
CA GLY A 127 19.81 25.96 5.87
C GLY A 127 21.23 26.50 5.98
N ARG A 128 21.43 27.50 6.85
CA ARG A 128 22.71 28.16 7.15
C ARG A 128 23.87 27.16 7.27
N ARG A 129 24.89 27.34 6.43
CA ARG A 129 26.14 26.55 6.43
C ARG A 129 26.93 26.76 7.72
N LYS A 130 27.16 25.70 8.50
CA LYS A 130 28.34 25.60 9.37
C LYS A 130 29.56 25.37 8.49
N VAL A 131 30.54 26.25 8.55
CA VAL A 131 31.81 26.12 7.81
C VAL A 131 32.74 25.25 8.66
N PHE A 132 32.85 23.97 8.32
CA PHE A 132 33.98 23.16 8.76
C PHE A 132 35.07 23.35 7.71
N MET A 133 36.26 23.79 8.14
CA MET A 133 37.44 23.81 7.28
C MET A 133 37.75 22.36 6.88
N VAL A 134 37.48 22.01 5.62
CA VAL A 134 37.87 20.72 5.05
C VAL A 134 39.30 20.88 4.50
N PRO A 135 40.28 20.05 4.90
CA PRO A 135 41.60 20.10 4.27
C PRO A 135 41.43 19.81 2.77
N THR A 136 42.06 20.65 1.94
CA THR A 136 42.01 20.54 0.47
C THR A 136 42.37 19.12 0.03
N PRO A 137 41.46 18.38 -0.61
CA PRO A 137 41.75 17.03 -1.06
C PRO A 137 42.88 17.05 -2.10
N MET A 138 43.85 16.15 -1.94
CA MET A 138 44.95 15.97 -2.88
C MET A 138 44.36 15.56 -4.25
N HIS A 139 44.58 16.38 -5.28
CA HIS A 139 44.06 16.16 -6.62
C HIS A 139 44.82 15.01 -7.32
N VAL A 140 44.20 13.85 -7.49
CA VAL A 140 44.70 12.78 -8.37
C VAL A 140 44.12 13.03 -9.79
N PRO A 141 44.92 13.48 -10.78
CA PRO A 141 44.42 13.72 -12.12
C PRO A 141 44.13 12.37 -12.79
N GLY A 142 42.86 12.08 -13.08
CA GLY A 142 42.46 10.94 -13.93
C GLY A 142 41.31 10.06 -13.44
N SER A 143 40.83 10.19 -12.19
CA SER A 143 39.67 9.40 -11.74
C SER A 143 38.36 10.03 -12.22
N GLN A 144 38.00 9.81 -13.49
CA GLN A 144 36.67 10.10 -13.97
C GLN A 144 35.68 9.14 -13.29
N THR A 145 34.82 9.71 -12.44
CA THR A 145 33.60 9.12 -11.89
C THR A 145 33.75 7.92 -10.95
N SER A 146 33.14 7.99 -9.77
CA SER A 146 32.87 6.81 -8.95
C SER A 146 32.13 5.77 -9.81
N PRO A 147 32.59 4.51 -9.92
CA PRO A 147 32.03 3.51 -10.84
C PRO A 147 30.72 2.88 -10.33
N ILE A 148 30.06 3.47 -9.33
CA ILE A 148 28.84 2.92 -8.76
C ILE A 148 27.68 3.59 -9.48
N ALA A 149 27.13 2.92 -10.48
CA ALA A 149 25.91 3.35 -11.13
C ALA A 149 24.82 3.57 -10.07
N SER A 150 24.16 4.73 -10.12
CA SER A 150 23.07 5.11 -9.20
C SER A 150 21.86 4.15 -9.27
N SER A 151 21.81 3.28 -10.29
CA SER A 151 20.78 2.26 -10.48
C SER A 151 21.03 0.95 -9.71
N THR A 152 22.27 0.64 -9.29
CA THR A 152 22.63 -0.71 -8.77
C THR A 152 22.17 -0.96 -7.32
N HIS A 153 21.75 0.08 -6.59
CA HIS A 153 21.37 -0.02 -5.17
C HIS A 153 20.02 0.63 -4.85
N GLN A 154 19.03 0.52 -5.75
CA GLN A 154 17.68 0.95 -5.39
C GLN A 154 17.12 0.03 -4.28
N THR A 155 16.90 0.61 -3.11
CA THR A 155 16.30 -0.04 -1.94
C THR A 155 14.97 0.61 -1.60
N LEU A 156 13.95 -0.19 -1.34
CA LEU A 156 12.68 0.26 -0.79
C LEU A 156 12.72 0.16 0.74
N LEU A 157 12.14 1.15 1.41
CA LEU A 157 12.07 1.21 2.87
C LEU A 157 10.62 1.00 3.31
N PHE A 158 10.37 0.00 4.14
CA PHE A 158 9.04 -0.29 4.66
C PHE A 158 9.02 -0.30 6.18
N LYS A 159 8.03 0.38 6.76
CA LYS A 159 7.65 0.17 8.14
C LYS A 159 6.67 -1.00 8.21
N ASP A 160 7.10 -2.11 8.79
CA ASP A 160 6.27 -3.30 8.95
C ASP A 160 5.23 -3.07 10.04
N PHE A 161 3.96 -3.43 9.79
CA PHE A 161 2.90 -3.27 10.78
C PHE A 161 2.87 -4.38 11.83
N ALA A 162 3.47 -5.55 11.56
CA ALA A 162 3.65 -6.60 12.55
C ALA A 162 4.80 -6.29 13.53
N SER A 163 5.77 -5.49 13.09
CA SER A 163 6.92 -5.07 13.91
C SER A 163 7.20 -3.58 13.70
N PRO A 164 6.44 -2.67 14.35
CA PRO A 164 6.48 -1.23 14.06
C PRO A 164 7.83 -0.58 14.35
N ASP A 165 8.63 -1.16 15.25
CA ASP A 165 9.95 -0.66 15.63
C ASP A 165 11.04 -1.03 14.62
N LYS A 166 10.73 -1.90 13.65
CA LYS A 166 11.70 -2.39 12.66
C LYS A 166 11.39 -1.79 11.28
N LEU A 167 12.40 -1.12 10.73
CA LEU A 167 12.40 -0.69 9.34
C LEU A 167 12.98 -1.81 8.47
N LYS A 168 12.21 -2.28 7.48
CA LYS A 168 12.67 -3.24 6.47
C LYS A 168 13.29 -2.50 5.30
N VAL A 169 14.57 -2.74 5.05
CA VAL A 169 15.32 -2.22 3.90
C VAL A 169 15.40 -3.35 2.86
N LEU A 170 14.69 -3.18 1.75
CA LEU A 170 14.52 -4.24 0.74
C LEU A 170 15.16 -3.82 -0.59
N PRO A 171 16.15 -4.57 -1.10
CA PRO A 171 16.63 -4.37 -2.47
C PRO A 171 15.49 -4.59 -3.47
N VAL A 172 15.31 -3.67 -4.42
CA VAL A 172 14.25 -3.78 -5.45
C VAL A 172 14.37 -5.11 -6.21
N SER A 173 15.59 -5.57 -6.49
CA SER A 173 15.86 -6.84 -7.17
C SER A 173 15.34 -8.09 -6.44
N LYS A 174 15.06 -8.00 -5.14
CA LYS A 174 14.52 -9.11 -4.34
C LYS A 174 13.01 -9.03 -4.15
N VAL A 175 12.37 -7.93 -4.54
CA VAL A 175 10.92 -7.76 -4.41
C VAL A 175 10.25 -8.47 -5.57
N LEU A 176 9.46 -9.51 -5.26
CA LEU A 176 8.71 -10.26 -6.28
C LEU A 176 7.49 -9.48 -6.74
N TRP A 177 6.78 -8.86 -5.79
CA TRP A 177 5.66 -7.97 -6.08
C TRP A 177 5.39 -7.03 -4.91
N LYS A 178 4.72 -5.92 -5.23
CA LYS A 178 4.30 -4.87 -4.30
C LYS A 178 2.90 -4.39 -4.69
N HIS A 179 1.90 -4.78 -3.94
CA HIS A 179 0.49 -4.53 -4.25
C HIS A 179 -0.09 -3.42 -3.37
N PRO A 180 -0.63 -2.32 -3.95
CA PRO A 180 -1.16 -1.19 -3.20
C PRO A 180 -2.45 -1.55 -2.45
N LEU A 181 -2.60 -1.01 -1.24
CA LEU A 181 -3.87 -1.01 -0.51
C LEU A 181 -4.85 -0.05 -1.19
N VAL A 182 -6.03 -0.53 -1.55
CA VAL A 182 -7.04 0.26 -2.29
C VAL A 182 -8.37 0.38 -1.56
N TYR A 183 -8.65 -0.50 -0.60
CA TYR A 183 -9.87 -0.44 0.19
C TYR A 183 -9.68 -1.17 1.52
N VAL A 184 -10.39 -0.71 2.56
CA VAL A 184 -10.46 -1.40 3.85
C VAL A 184 -11.92 -1.55 4.24
N GLN A 185 -12.31 -2.78 4.52
CA GLN A 185 -13.59 -3.09 5.14
C GLN A 185 -13.37 -3.37 6.62
N LYS A 186 -13.98 -2.53 7.45
CA LYS A 186 -13.98 -2.67 8.91
C LYS A 186 -15.03 -3.67 9.36
#